data_AF-A0A7G3BP44-F1
#
_entry.id   AF-A0A7G3BP44-F1
#
_cell.length_a   1.000
_cell.length_b   1.000
_cell.length_c   1.000
_cell.angle_alpha   90.00
_cell.angle_beta   90.00
_cell.angle_gamma   90.00
#
_symmetry.space_group_name_H-M   'P 1'
#
loop_
_entity.id
_entity.type
_entity.pdbx_description
1 polymer ?
#
loop_
_entity_poly.entity_id
_entity_poly.type
_entity_poly.pdbx_seq_one_letter_code
_entity_poly.pdbx_strand_id
1 'polypeptide(L)'
;MIYRFRIILDHDSEGDIFRDIEIRETDTLEDLHNSITQAFGFEGSEMASFYLSDDEWNQGEEISLFDMSEAANEVRLMRDTPINEVTHEKSTRLLYIYDFLSMWTFLVELAEIVEEAEGTDYPNLMFVHGQIPDEAPEKSFEAENFDDYNDEFDDDLDLDDYDNLNFDENWN
;
A
#
# COMPACT_ATOMS: atom_id res chain seq x y z
N MET A 1 -0.23 -24.34 -6.29
CA MET A 1 0.24 -23.60 -7.48
C MET A 1 1.28 -22.58 -7.06
N ILE A 2 2.08 -22.10 -8.01
CA ILE A 2 3.02 -21.00 -7.82
C ILE A 2 2.43 -19.76 -8.47
N TYR A 3 2.41 -18.67 -7.72
CA TYR A 3 2.01 -17.36 -8.19
C TYR A 3 3.24 -16.58 -8.62
N ARG A 4 3.16 -15.95 -9.78
CA ARG A 4 4.16 -15.01 -10.29
C ARG A 4 3.63 -13.60 -10.16
N PHE A 5 4.19 -12.86 -9.22
CA PHE A 5 3.90 -11.44 -9.05
C PHE A 5 4.91 -10.59 -9.78
N ARG A 6 4.40 -9.57 -10.47
CA ARG A 6 5.19 -8.41 -10.85
C ARG A 6 4.93 -7.31 -9.82
N ILE A 7 6.00 -6.82 -9.20
CA ILE A 7 5.97 -5.74 -8.22
C ILE A 7 6.67 -4.53 -8.82
N ILE A 8 5.92 -3.46 -9.06
CA ILE A 8 6.40 -2.23 -9.68
C ILE A 8 6.43 -1.14 -8.63
N LEU A 9 7.55 -0.43 -8.49
CA LEU A 9 7.61 0.77 -7.66
C LEU A 9 6.84 1.90 -8.35
N ASP A 10 5.91 2.51 -7.63
CA ASP A 10 5.18 3.69 -8.06
C ASP A 10 6.05 4.93 -7.80
N HIS A 11 6.62 5.51 -8.87
CA HIS A 11 7.49 6.68 -8.77
C HIS A 11 7.45 7.55 -10.04
N ASP A 12 7.70 8.85 -9.88
CA ASP A 12 7.61 9.86 -10.96
C ASP A 12 8.86 9.98 -11.86
N SER A 13 9.78 9.01 -11.80
CA SER A 13 11.11 9.13 -12.44
C SER A 13 11.18 8.38 -13.78
N GLU A 14 12.14 8.73 -14.63
CA GLU A 14 12.27 8.09 -15.94
C GLU A 14 12.72 6.62 -15.83
N GLY A 15 11.82 5.71 -16.18
CA GLY A 15 12.09 4.28 -16.33
C GLY A 15 11.50 3.43 -15.20
N ASP A 16 10.98 2.26 -15.56
CA ASP A 16 10.29 1.40 -14.60
C ASP A 16 11.28 0.71 -13.64
N ILE A 17 10.92 0.63 -12.35
CA ILE A 17 11.64 -0.17 -11.37
C ILE A 17 10.71 -1.30 -10.92
N PHE A 18 11.05 -2.56 -11.23
CA PHE A 18 10.21 -3.69 -10.89
C PHE A 18 10.97 -4.98 -10.59
N ARG A 19 10.30 -5.89 -9.89
CA ARG A 19 10.77 -7.25 -9.55
C ARG A 19 9.71 -8.26 -9.93
N ASP A 20 10.13 -9.40 -10.45
CA ASP A 20 9.23 -10.54 -10.64
C ASP A 20 9.57 -11.62 -9.59
N ILE A 21 8.59 -11.99 -8.77
CA ILE A 21 8.75 -12.93 -7.65
C ILE A 21 7.79 -14.10 -7.83
N GLU A 22 8.33 -15.31 -7.65
CA GLU A 22 7.56 -16.55 -7.52
C GLU A 22 7.37 -16.90 -6.05
N ILE A 23 6.14 -17.25 -5.68
CA ILE A 23 5.78 -17.64 -4.31
C ILE A 23 4.65 -18.67 -4.34
N ARG A 24 4.52 -19.52 -3.31
CA ARG A 24 3.41 -20.49 -3.29
C ARG A 24 2.12 -19.75 -2.97
N GLU A 25 1.03 -20.15 -3.61
CA GLU A 25 -0.29 -19.56 -3.34
C GLU A 25 -0.74 -19.74 -1.87
N THR A 26 -0.17 -20.74 -1.19
CA THR A 26 -0.46 -21.08 0.21
C THR A 26 0.44 -20.35 1.21
N ASP A 27 1.49 -19.66 0.74
CA ASP A 27 2.32 -18.83 1.60
C ASP A 27 1.53 -17.60 2.04
N THR A 28 2.00 -16.93 3.09
CA THR A 28 1.30 -15.79 3.70
C THR A 28 1.66 -14.48 3.01
N LEU A 29 0.86 -13.44 3.23
CA LEU A 29 1.24 -12.08 2.84
C LEU A 29 2.49 -11.59 3.58
N GLU A 30 2.81 -12.13 4.76
CA GLU A 30 4.07 -11.81 5.45
C GLU A 30 5.27 -12.40 4.69
N ASP A 31 5.14 -13.60 4.11
CA ASP A 31 6.17 -14.18 3.25
C ASP A 31 6.37 -13.35 1.97
N LEU A 32 5.28 -12.83 1.39
CA LEU A 32 5.35 -11.93 0.25
C LEU A 32 6.01 -10.59 0.63
N HIS A 33 5.62 -9.99 1.77
CA HIS A 33 6.26 -8.79 2.33
C HIS A 33 7.78 -8.99 2.46
N ASN A 34 8.21 -10.06 3.11
CA ASN A 34 9.61 -10.41 3.30
C ASN A 34 10.34 -10.59 1.96
N SER A 35 9.68 -11.17 0.97
CA SER A 35 10.24 -11.37 -0.37
C SER A 35 10.42 -10.05 -1.11
N ILE A 36 9.45 -9.14 -1.02
CA ILE A 36 9.51 -7.80 -1.62
C ILE A 36 10.63 -6.99 -0.96
N THR A 37 10.67 -6.89 0.38
CA THR A 37 11.69 -6.10 1.07
C THR A 37 13.10 -6.56 0.73
N GLN A 38 13.33 -7.88 0.70
CA GLN A 38 14.62 -8.45 0.30
C GLN A 38 14.95 -8.19 -1.18
N ALA A 39 13.99 -8.33 -2.09
CA ALA A 39 14.22 -8.14 -3.53
C ALA A 39 14.54 -6.68 -3.90
N PHE A 40 14.05 -5.74 -3.10
CA PHE A 40 14.28 -4.31 -3.26
C PHE A 40 15.41 -3.77 -2.37
N GLY A 41 15.93 -4.59 -1.44
CA GLY A 41 17.10 -4.26 -0.62
C GLY A 41 16.81 -3.44 0.63
N PHE A 42 15.56 -3.44 1.11
CA PHE A 42 15.17 -2.82 2.37
C PHE A 42 15.59 -3.69 3.57
N GLU A 43 15.78 -3.07 4.73
CA GLU A 43 16.15 -3.79 5.97
C GLU A 43 14.98 -4.60 6.56
N GLY A 44 13.73 -4.28 6.22
CA GLY A 44 12.53 -4.99 6.67
C GLY A 44 12.09 -4.68 8.11
N SER A 45 12.60 -3.59 8.71
CA SER A 45 12.21 -3.14 10.05
C SER A 45 10.96 -2.25 10.08
N GLU A 46 10.58 -1.71 8.93
CA GLU A 46 9.52 -0.71 8.86
C GLU A 46 8.12 -1.33 8.77
N MET A 47 7.13 -0.54 9.16
CA MET A 47 5.73 -0.92 9.04
C MET A 47 5.31 -1.03 7.58
N ALA A 48 4.37 -1.92 7.29
CA ALA A 48 3.83 -2.10 5.96
C ALA A 48 2.39 -2.60 5.98
N SER A 49 1.66 -2.30 4.91
CA SER A 49 0.29 -2.78 4.66
C SER A 49 0.11 -3.16 3.19
N PHE A 50 -0.64 -4.24 2.94
CA PHE A 50 -1.24 -4.52 1.65
C PHE A 50 -2.66 -3.98 1.63
N TYR A 51 -3.11 -3.53 0.47
CA TYR A 51 -4.49 -3.14 0.22
C TYR A 51 -5.00 -3.93 -0.98
N LEU A 52 -6.20 -4.50 -0.86
CA LEU A 52 -6.91 -5.01 -2.04
C LEU A 52 -7.14 -3.84 -3.01
N SER A 53 -6.96 -4.10 -4.31
CA SER A 53 -7.08 -3.05 -5.31
C SER A 53 -7.90 -3.50 -6.51
N ASP A 54 -8.55 -2.53 -7.15
CA ASP A 54 -9.37 -2.74 -8.34
C ASP A 54 -8.59 -2.46 -9.63
N ASP A 55 -9.30 -2.44 -10.75
CA ASP A 55 -8.69 -2.20 -12.06
C ASP A 55 -8.17 -0.76 -12.25
N GLU A 56 -8.47 0.15 -11.34
CA GLU A 56 -8.06 1.55 -11.35
C GLU A 56 -7.02 1.87 -10.27
N TRP A 57 -6.50 0.84 -9.57
CA TRP A 57 -5.55 0.98 -8.47
C TRP A 57 -6.12 1.75 -7.27
N ASN A 58 -7.43 1.66 -7.00
CA ASN A 58 -8.01 2.25 -5.80
C ASN A 58 -7.65 1.42 -4.55
N GLN A 59 -7.53 2.10 -3.40
CA GLN A 59 -7.26 1.45 -2.11
C GLN A 59 -8.55 0.84 -1.52
N GLY A 60 -8.54 -0.48 -1.30
CA GLY A 60 -9.62 -1.24 -0.69
C GLY A 60 -9.32 -1.68 0.74
N GLU A 61 -9.68 -2.94 1.05
CA GLU A 61 -9.45 -3.54 2.38
C GLU A 61 -7.96 -3.59 2.71
N GLU A 62 -7.60 -3.13 3.91
CA GLU A 62 -6.24 -3.16 4.45
C GLU A 62 -5.90 -4.50 5.12
N ILE A 63 -4.67 -4.96 4.88
CA ILE A 63 -4.06 -6.13 5.51
C ILE A 63 -2.68 -5.72 6.02
N SER A 64 -2.57 -5.54 7.34
CA SER A 64 -1.40 -4.91 7.98
C SER A 64 -0.40 -5.94 8.49
N LEU A 65 0.88 -5.56 8.52
CA LEU A 65 1.96 -6.35 9.12
C LEU A 65 1.80 -6.46 10.64
N PHE A 66 1.35 -5.39 11.29
CA PHE A 66 1.12 -5.32 12.72
C PHE A 66 -0.30 -4.91 13.05
N ASP A 67 -0.79 -5.37 14.20
CA ASP A 67 -2.07 -4.90 14.72
C ASP A 67 -1.92 -3.46 15.21
N MET A 68 -2.41 -2.52 14.39
CA MET A 68 -2.41 -1.09 14.67
C MET A 68 -3.76 -0.63 15.24
N SER A 69 -4.68 -1.55 15.53
CA SER A 69 -6.02 -1.21 16.00
C SER A 69 -5.99 -0.84 17.49
N GLU A 70 -6.52 0.34 17.85
CA GLU A 70 -6.57 0.75 19.26
C GLU A 70 -7.79 0.20 20.02
N ALA A 71 -8.94 -0.08 19.38
CA ALA A 71 -10.13 -0.51 20.18
C ALA A 71 -11.37 -1.10 19.47
N ALA A 72 -11.50 -1.22 18.14
CA ALA A 72 -12.82 -1.63 17.58
C ALA A 72 -12.87 -2.27 16.19
N ASN A 73 -11.84 -2.12 15.36
CA ASN A 73 -11.84 -2.69 14.01
C ASN A 73 -10.78 -3.81 13.96
N GLU A 74 -11.22 -5.04 13.71
CA GLU A 74 -10.30 -6.15 13.43
C GLU A 74 -9.58 -5.83 12.11
N VAL A 75 -8.29 -5.49 12.21
CA VAL A 75 -7.41 -5.37 11.05
C VAL A 75 -6.91 -6.76 10.70
N ARG A 76 -7.02 -7.14 9.42
CA ARG A 76 -6.52 -8.43 8.96
C ARG A 76 -4.98 -8.41 8.98
N LEU A 77 -4.36 -9.45 9.53
CA LEU A 77 -2.91 -9.54 9.66
C LEU A 77 -2.28 -10.33 8.51
N MET A 78 -1.16 -9.83 7.98
CA MET A 78 -0.42 -10.47 6.88
C MET A 78 -0.02 -11.92 7.21
N ARG A 79 0.46 -12.16 8.44
CA ARG A 79 0.92 -13.47 8.93
C ARG A 79 -0.15 -14.56 8.93
N ASP A 80 -1.40 -14.13 9.07
CA ASP A 80 -2.57 -15.01 9.22
C ASP A 80 -3.37 -15.09 7.91
N THR A 81 -2.90 -14.40 6.85
CA THR A 81 -3.59 -14.30 5.56
C THR A 81 -2.80 -14.97 4.45
N PRO A 82 -3.24 -16.14 3.96
CA PRO A 82 -2.70 -16.76 2.75
C PRO A 82 -2.91 -15.91 1.50
N ILE A 83 -1.95 -15.94 0.58
CA ILE A 83 -1.98 -15.17 -0.67
C ILE A 83 -3.20 -15.51 -1.54
N ASN A 84 -3.59 -16.78 -1.60
CA ASN A 84 -4.73 -17.24 -2.41
C ASN A 84 -6.10 -16.77 -1.89
N GLU A 85 -6.20 -16.28 -0.66
CA GLU A 85 -7.45 -15.70 -0.13
C GLU A 85 -7.67 -14.28 -0.65
N VAL A 86 -6.57 -13.58 -0.98
CA VAL A 86 -6.59 -12.17 -1.38
C VAL A 86 -6.42 -11.99 -2.89
N THR A 87 -5.67 -12.89 -3.54
CA THR A 87 -5.35 -12.80 -4.97
C THR A 87 -5.66 -14.09 -5.71
N HIS A 88 -6.28 -13.94 -6.88
CA HIS A 88 -6.71 -15.03 -7.76
C HIS A 88 -7.05 -14.47 -9.14
N GLU A 89 -7.44 -15.33 -10.10
CA GLU A 89 -7.70 -14.95 -11.50
C GLU A 89 -8.72 -13.80 -11.70
N LYS A 90 -9.57 -13.49 -10.71
CA LYS A 90 -10.56 -12.42 -10.77
C LYS A 90 -10.18 -11.18 -9.96
N SER A 91 -9.13 -11.26 -9.15
CA SER A 91 -8.62 -10.18 -8.32
C SER A 91 -7.11 -10.34 -8.27
N THR A 92 -6.44 -9.71 -9.23
CA THR A 92 -5.01 -9.90 -9.47
C THR A 92 -4.15 -8.78 -8.90
N ARG A 93 -4.75 -7.72 -8.36
CA ARG A 93 -4.04 -6.48 -8.01
C ARG A 93 -4.09 -6.20 -6.52
N LEU A 94 -2.94 -5.84 -5.98
CA LEU A 94 -2.76 -5.33 -4.62
C LEU A 94 -1.91 -4.07 -4.67
N LEU A 95 -2.20 -3.13 -3.77
CA LEU A 95 -1.26 -2.07 -3.45
C LEU A 95 -0.46 -2.49 -2.23
N TYR A 96 0.85 -2.27 -2.26
CA TYR A 96 1.72 -2.53 -1.14
C TYR A 96 2.41 -1.25 -0.72
N ILE A 97 2.21 -0.84 0.52
CA ILE A 97 2.82 0.37 1.10
C ILE A 97 3.82 -0.06 2.16
N TYR A 98 5.08 0.35 1.99
CA TYR A 98 6.17 0.11 2.92
C TYR A 98 6.69 1.42 3.49
N ASP A 99 6.98 1.44 4.79
CA ASP A 99 7.40 2.62 5.56
C ASP A 99 6.40 3.78 5.42
N PHE A 100 5.49 3.92 6.40
CA PHE A 100 4.48 4.98 6.40
C PHE A 100 5.01 6.41 6.54
N LEU A 101 6.31 6.61 6.82
CA LEU A 101 6.92 7.94 6.77
C LEU A 101 7.31 8.30 5.33
N SER A 102 7.89 7.33 4.63
CA SER A 102 8.40 7.49 3.26
C SER A 102 7.38 7.19 2.18
N MET A 103 6.32 6.44 2.51
CA MET A 103 5.21 6.04 1.64
C MET A 103 5.64 5.31 0.36
N TRP A 104 6.64 4.43 0.45
CA TRP A 104 7.06 3.60 -0.68
C TRP A 104 5.88 2.74 -1.15
N THR A 105 5.40 3.02 -2.35
CA THR A 105 4.19 2.40 -2.88
C THR A 105 4.55 1.49 -4.02
N PHE A 106 4.02 0.28 -3.99
CA PHE A 106 4.25 -0.72 -5.01
C PHE A 106 2.92 -1.22 -5.56
N LEU A 107 2.86 -1.28 -6.89
CA LEU A 107 1.79 -1.93 -7.63
C LEU A 107 2.14 -3.41 -7.76
N VAL A 108 1.37 -4.28 -7.11
CA VAL A 108 1.59 -5.73 -7.11
C VAL A 108 0.53 -6.40 -7.96
N GLU A 109 0.95 -7.01 -9.07
CA GLU A 109 0.06 -7.68 -10.00
C GLU A 109 0.39 -9.17 -10.14
N LEU A 110 -0.61 -10.02 -9.98
CA LEU A 110 -0.55 -11.46 -10.26
C LEU A 110 -0.54 -11.65 -11.78
N ALA A 111 0.66 -11.86 -12.34
CA ALA A 111 0.87 -11.97 -13.77
C ALA A 111 0.56 -13.37 -14.32
N GLU A 112 0.89 -14.42 -13.55
CA GLU A 112 0.72 -15.80 -14.00
C GLU A 112 0.57 -16.75 -12.80
N ILE A 113 -0.18 -17.85 -13.01
CA ILE A 113 -0.29 -18.97 -12.09
C ILE A 113 0.27 -20.21 -12.81
N VAL A 114 1.28 -20.84 -12.23
CA VAL A 114 1.99 -21.99 -12.82
C VAL A 114 2.08 -23.17 -11.87
N GLU A 115 2.38 -24.34 -12.42
CA GLU A 115 2.70 -25.52 -11.60
C GLU A 115 4.08 -25.37 -10.93
N GLU A 116 4.24 -26.00 -9.77
CA GLU A 116 5.52 -26.02 -9.04
C GLU A 116 6.59 -26.72 -9.88
N ALA A 117 7.73 -26.05 -10.09
CA ALA A 117 8.83 -26.61 -10.84
C ALA A 117 9.70 -27.51 -9.93
N GLU A 118 10.04 -28.71 -10.40
CA GLU A 118 10.93 -29.60 -9.65
C GLU A 118 12.32 -28.97 -9.48
N GLY A 119 12.78 -28.87 -8.23
CA GLY A 119 14.13 -28.40 -7.89
C GLY A 119 14.28 -26.88 -7.73
N THR A 120 13.18 -26.12 -7.71
CA THR A 120 13.16 -24.70 -7.35
C THR A 120 12.69 -24.53 -5.92
N ASP A 121 13.44 -23.74 -5.13
CA ASP A 121 12.99 -23.28 -3.82
C ASP A 121 12.17 -22.00 -3.96
N TYR A 122 11.10 -21.86 -3.18
CA TYR A 122 10.24 -20.68 -3.15
C TYR A 122 10.20 -20.09 -1.74
N PRO A 123 10.10 -18.76 -1.58
CA PRO A 123 9.99 -17.74 -2.64
C PRO A 123 11.26 -17.58 -3.48
N ASN A 124 11.11 -17.17 -4.75
CA ASN A 124 12.20 -17.03 -5.71
C ASN A 124 12.12 -15.70 -6.48
N LEU A 125 13.23 -14.96 -6.54
CA LEU A 125 13.34 -13.73 -7.33
C LEU A 125 13.75 -14.07 -8.77
N MET A 126 12.82 -13.97 -9.72
CA MET A 126 13.04 -14.32 -11.12
C MET A 126 13.73 -13.22 -11.91
N PHE A 127 13.33 -11.97 -11.70
CA PHE A 127 13.76 -10.85 -12.54
C PHE A 127 13.90 -9.55 -11.74
N VAL A 128 14.86 -8.75 -12.17
CA VAL A 128 15.24 -7.48 -11.53
C VAL A 128 15.41 -6.43 -12.61
N HIS A 129 14.67 -5.33 -12.51
CA HIS A 129 14.78 -4.18 -13.41
C HIS A 129 14.80 -2.86 -12.64
N GLY A 130 15.69 -1.95 -13.02
CA GLY A 130 15.86 -0.67 -12.35
C GLY A 130 16.52 -0.76 -10.97
N GLN A 131 17.02 0.38 -10.49
CA GLN A 131 17.59 0.55 -9.15
C GLN A 131 16.67 1.46 -8.35
N ILE A 132 16.42 1.10 -7.09
CA ILE A 132 15.68 1.98 -6.18
C ILE A 132 16.48 3.28 -5.98
N PRO A 133 15.82 4.45 -5.99
CA PRO A 133 16.45 5.72 -5.63
C PRO A 133 16.86 5.74 -4.15
N ASP A 134 17.87 6.55 -3.82
CA ASP A 134 18.35 6.68 -2.42
C ASP A 134 17.30 7.33 -1.49
N GLU A 135 16.35 8.07 -2.04
CA GLU A 135 15.26 8.74 -1.34
C GLU A 135 13.90 8.29 -1.88
N ALA A 136 12.89 8.29 -1.01
CA ALA A 136 11.54 7.89 -1.37
C ALA A 136 10.89 8.90 -2.34
N PRO A 137 10.06 8.44 -3.30
CA PRO A 137 9.31 9.33 -4.19
C PRO A 137 8.39 10.26 -3.39
N GLU A 138 8.35 11.54 -3.75
CA GLU A 138 7.35 12.45 -3.19
C GLU A 138 5.96 12.11 -3.76
N LYS A 139 5.01 11.74 -2.90
CA LYS A 139 3.61 11.62 -3.33
C LYS A 139 2.97 13.00 -3.46
N SER A 140 2.69 13.42 -4.70
CA SER A 140 1.78 14.54 -4.95
C SER A 140 0.34 14.09 -4.72
N PHE A 141 -0.25 14.49 -3.59
CA PHE A 141 -1.69 14.32 -3.38
C PHE A 141 -2.42 15.42 -4.13
N GLU A 142 -2.90 15.12 -5.33
CA GLU A 142 -3.91 15.96 -5.97
C GLU A 142 -5.25 15.65 -5.30
N ALA A 143 -5.65 16.50 -4.34
CA ALA A 143 -7.01 16.47 -3.85
C ALA A 143 -7.94 16.78 -5.03
N GLU A 144 -8.91 15.89 -5.31
CA GLU A 144 -10.03 16.27 -6.18
C GLU A 144 -10.62 17.56 -5.65
N ASN A 145 -10.73 18.55 -6.53
CA ASN A 145 -11.07 19.91 -6.19
C ASN A 145 -12.40 19.89 -5.40
N PHE A 146 -12.35 20.19 -4.10
CA PHE A 146 -13.51 20.21 -3.20
C PHE A 146 -14.51 21.32 -3.54
N ASP A 147 -14.28 22.06 -4.64
CA ASP A 147 -15.09 23.15 -5.15
C ASP A 147 -16.54 22.72 -5.46
N ASP A 148 -16.84 21.43 -5.67
CA ASP A 148 -18.22 20.95 -5.92
C ASP A 148 -19.02 20.65 -4.63
N TYR A 149 -18.38 20.70 -3.46
CA TYR A 149 -19.05 20.57 -2.14
C TYR A 149 -19.30 21.92 -1.45
N ASN A 150 -18.89 23.03 -2.06
CA ASN A 150 -19.00 24.36 -1.44
C ASN A 150 -20.34 25.07 -1.75
N ASP A 151 -21.20 24.50 -2.59
CA ASP A 151 -22.49 25.12 -2.98
C ASP A 151 -23.64 24.86 -1.97
N GLU A 152 -23.42 24.10 -0.89
CA GLU A 152 -24.43 23.83 0.17
C GLU A 152 -24.06 24.35 1.57
N PHE A 153 -22.91 25.03 1.74
CA PHE A 153 -22.51 25.70 2.99
C PHE A 153 -22.54 27.23 2.88
N ASP A 154 -23.45 27.78 2.06
CA ASP A 154 -23.70 29.22 1.98
C ASP A 154 -24.74 29.65 3.04
N ASP A 155 -24.41 29.49 4.32
CA ASP A 155 -25.12 30.13 5.43
C ASP A 155 -24.10 30.81 6.37
N ASP A 156 -23.67 32.00 5.95
CA ASP A 156 -23.53 33.20 6.78
C ASP A 156 -22.56 33.15 7.99
N LEU A 157 -21.38 32.54 7.83
CA LEU A 157 -20.27 32.75 8.76
C LEU A 157 -19.34 33.84 8.25
N ASP A 158 -19.66 35.08 8.60
CA ASP A 158 -18.82 36.27 8.42
C ASP A 158 -17.52 36.11 9.25
N LEU A 159 -16.45 35.63 8.60
CA LEU A 159 -15.13 35.37 9.20
C LEU A 159 -14.36 36.66 9.58
N ASP A 160 -14.93 37.83 9.33
CA ASP A 160 -14.31 39.14 9.59
C ASP A 160 -14.63 39.71 10.99
N ASP A 161 -15.48 39.06 11.81
CA ASP A 161 -15.77 39.49 13.21
C ASP A 161 -14.94 38.74 14.27
N TYR A 162 -13.67 38.46 13.96
CA TYR A 162 -12.72 37.90 14.94
C TYR A 162 -12.24 38.93 16.00
N ASP A 163 -12.47 40.23 15.77
CA ASP A 163 -12.08 41.31 16.69
C ASP A 163 -13.03 41.47 17.89
N ASN A 164 -14.15 40.74 17.93
CA ASN A 164 -15.15 40.82 19.00
C ASN A 164 -15.09 39.64 19.99
N LEU A 165 -14.12 38.74 19.84
CA LEU A 165 -13.79 37.71 20.83
C LEU A 165 -13.05 38.35 22.01
N ASN A 166 -13.78 39.16 22.78
CA ASN A 166 -13.31 39.66 24.07
C ASN A 166 -13.07 38.44 24.97
N PHE A 167 -11.80 38.09 25.14
CA PHE A 167 -11.29 37.11 26.10
C PHE A 167 -11.43 37.68 27.52
N ASP A 168 -12.67 37.93 27.95
CA ASP A 168 -12.95 38.39 29.30
C ASP A 168 -13.07 37.17 30.22
N GLU A 169 -12.08 37.09 31.11
CA GLU A 169 -11.94 36.26 32.29
C GLU A 169 -13.27 35.75 32.87
N ASN A 170 -13.51 34.43 32.81
CA ASN A 170 -14.28 33.73 33.83
C ASN A 170 -14.02 32.22 33.79
N TRP A 171 -12.83 31.83 34.25
CA TRP A 171 -12.66 30.52 34.89
C TRP A 171 -12.53 30.76 36.39
N ASN A 172 -13.63 30.50 37.10
CA ASN A 172 -13.66 30.36 38.55
C ASN A 172 -13.80 28.87 38.88
#